data_AF-X0X4U4-F1
#
_entry.id   AF-X0X4U4-F1
#
_cell.length_a   1.000
_cell.length_b   1.000
_cell.length_c   1.000
_cell.angle_alpha   90.00
_cell.angle_beta   90.00
_cell.angle_gamma   90.00
#
_symmetry.space_group_name_H-M   'P 1'
#
loop_
_entity.id
_entity.type
_entity.pdbx_description
1 polymer ?
#
loop_
_entity_poly.entity_id
_entity_poly.type
_entity_poly.pdbx_seq_one_letter_code
_entity_poly.pdbx_strand_id
1 'polypeptide(L)'
;MRNIDLGFSRERIIHLNIHGELHEKYGAIRDRFLQNPKVLHVTASMALPTNIQSTPGTPEWEGKAPDEQMEIKADFVDIDYIETFNIPLVEGRSFSRDYATDLETAFIVNEEAVRRMRL
;
A
#
# COMPACT_ATOMS: atom_id res chain seq x y z
N MET A 1 15.66 -10.23 19.45
CA MET A 1 14.27 -10.00 19.03
C MET A 1 13.79 -11.27 18.34
N ARG A 2 12.87 -12.00 18.98
CA ARG A 2 12.27 -13.23 18.43
C ARG A 2 11.30 -12.84 17.31
N ASN A 3 11.25 -13.63 16.23
CA ASN A 3 10.37 -13.48 15.06
C ASN A 3 9.05 -12.78 15.38
N ILE A 4 8.96 -11.51 15.04
CA ILE A 4 7.69 -10.80 14.94
C ILE A 4 7.18 -11.12 13.55
N ASP A 5 6.00 -11.73 13.45
CA ASP A 5 5.29 -11.82 12.19
C ASP A 5 4.91 -10.40 11.78
N LEU A 6 5.41 -9.97 10.63
CA LEU A 6 5.19 -8.62 10.14
C LEU A 6 3.89 -8.50 9.34
N GLY A 7 3.24 -9.61 9.00
CA GLY A 7 2.08 -9.63 8.09
C GLY A 7 2.45 -9.36 6.63
N PHE A 8 3.75 -9.28 6.31
CA PHE A 8 4.27 -9.12 4.96
C PHE A 8 5.68 -9.70 4.81
N SER A 9 6.03 -10.04 3.58
CA SER A 9 7.33 -10.56 3.15
C SER A 9 8.34 -9.43 2.97
N ARG A 10 9.58 -9.65 3.42
CA ARG A 10 10.74 -8.78 3.11
C ARG A 10 11.78 -9.52 2.29
N GLU A 11 11.52 -10.77 1.98
CA GLU A 11 12.43 -11.67 1.30
C GLU A 11 12.52 -11.30 -0.17
N ARG A 12 13.75 -11.18 -0.69
CA ARG A 12 14.03 -10.92 -2.11
C ARG A 12 13.46 -9.60 -2.64
N ILE A 13 13.26 -8.62 -1.76
CA ILE A 13 12.86 -7.26 -2.13
C ILE A 13 14.11 -6.39 -2.29
N ILE A 14 14.19 -5.67 -3.42
CA ILE A 14 15.17 -4.61 -3.65
C ILE A 14 14.43 -3.28 -3.57
N HIS A 15 14.90 -2.40 -2.69
CA HIS A 15 14.33 -1.07 -2.50
C HIS A 15 15.26 -0.01 -3.10
N LEU A 16 14.68 0.91 -3.88
CA LEU A 16 15.38 2.02 -4.50
C LEU A 16 14.62 3.31 -4.17
N ASN A 17 15.35 4.33 -3.70
CA ASN A 17 14.76 5.67 -3.56
C ASN A 17 14.69 6.32 -4.94
N ILE A 18 13.49 6.75 -5.33
CA ILE A 18 13.23 7.37 -6.64
C ILE A 18 13.02 8.87 -6.42
N HIS A 19 13.84 9.70 -7.07
CA HIS A 19 13.79 11.16 -6.95
C HIS A 19 13.97 11.83 -8.32
N GLY A 20 13.48 13.07 -8.44
CA GLY A 20 13.65 13.90 -9.63
C GLY A 20 13.15 13.22 -10.91
N GLU A 21 13.96 13.24 -11.97
CA GLU A 21 13.63 12.68 -13.28
C GLU A 21 13.23 11.19 -13.23
N LEU A 22 13.76 10.41 -12.28
CA LEU A 22 13.39 9.00 -12.15
C LEU A 22 11.94 8.82 -11.71
N HIS A 23 11.39 9.77 -10.93
CA HIS A 23 9.99 9.73 -10.51
C HIS A 23 9.07 9.95 -11.72
N GLU A 24 9.37 10.94 -12.54
CA GLU A 24 8.63 11.24 -13.78
C GLU A 24 8.66 10.07 -14.77
N LYS A 25 9.74 9.27 -14.75
CA LYS A 25 9.95 8.11 -15.61
C LYS A 25 9.58 6.78 -14.97
N TYR A 26 8.90 6.78 -13.81
CA TYR A 26 8.58 5.57 -13.07
C TYR A 26 7.90 4.50 -13.94
N GLY A 27 6.89 4.85 -14.74
CA GLY A 27 6.20 3.91 -15.61
C GLY A 27 7.13 3.19 -16.59
N ALA A 28 8.02 3.93 -17.25
CA ALA A 28 8.98 3.35 -18.19
C ALA A 28 10.04 2.47 -17.48
N ILE A 29 10.48 2.88 -16.28
CA ILE A 29 11.41 2.11 -15.44
C ILE A 29 10.75 0.79 -15.02
N ARG A 30 9.52 0.85 -14.52
CA ARG A 30 8.71 -0.31 -14.13
C ARG A 30 8.59 -1.29 -15.29
N ASP A 31 8.13 -0.81 -16.44
CA ASP A 31 7.93 -1.65 -17.63
C ASP A 31 9.25 -2.28 -18.10
N ARG A 32 10.37 -1.55 -18.00
CA ARG A 32 11.70 -2.08 -18.33
C ARG A 32 12.15 -3.18 -17.35
N PHE A 33 11.89 -3.04 -16.05
CA PHE A 33 12.21 -4.10 -15.08
C PHE A 33 11.37 -5.35 -15.29
N LEU A 34 10.08 -5.19 -15.60
CA LEU A 34 9.14 -6.29 -15.86
C LEU A 34 9.47 -7.08 -17.14
N GLN A 35 10.31 -6.56 -18.04
CA GLN A 35 10.83 -7.33 -19.18
C GLN A 35 11.79 -8.46 -18.76
N ASN A 36 12.32 -8.42 -17.54
CA ASN A 36 13.14 -9.51 -17.01
C ASN A 36 12.25 -10.54 -16.30
N PRO A 37 12.16 -11.80 -16.77
CA PRO A 37 11.28 -12.81 -16.18
C PRO A 37 11.64 -13.21 -14.74
N LYS A 38 12.80 -12.77 -14.21
CA LYS A 38 13.18 -12.97 -12.80
C LYS A 38 12.62 -11.88 -11.88
N VAL A 39 12.06 -10.81 -12.43
CA VAL A 39 11.37 -9.76 -11.67
C VAL A 39 9.89 -10.14 -11.64
N LEU A 40 9.39 -10.51 -10.46
CA LEU A 40 8.00 -10.95 -10.30
C LEU A 40 7.03 -9.78 -10.25
N HIS A 41 7.41 -8.72 -9.54
CA HIS A 41 6.61 -7.52 -9.33
C HIS A 41 7.50 -6.28 -9.31
N VAL A 42 6.91 -5.13 -9.64
CA VAL A 42 7.51 -3.81 -9.43
C VAL A 42 6.41 -2.92 -8.89
N THR A 43 6.64 -2.34 -7.72
CA THR A 43 5.69 -1.42 -7.06
C THR A 43 6.43 -0.14 -6.63
N ALA A 44 5.65 0.87 -6.29
CA ALA A 44 6.12 2.10 -5.66
C ALA A 44 5.24 2.42 -4.46
N SER A 45 5.82 3.10 -3.47
CA SER A 45 5.10 3.63 -2.32
C SER A 45 5.74 4.91 -1.82
N MET A 46 4.99 5.73 -1.08
CA MET A 46 5.53 6.94 -0.46
C MET A 46 6.31 6.63 0.83
N ALA A 47 6.00 5.51 1.48
CA ALA A 47 6.71 5.03 2.65
C ALA A 47 7.10 3.55 2.53
N LEU A 48 8.05 3.12 3.35
CA LEU A 48 8.26 1.69 3.57
C LEU A 48 7.12 1.16 4.45
N PRO A 49 6.67 -0.11 4.27
CA PRO A 49 5.64 -0.71 5.13
C PRO A 49 6.02 -0.70 6.62
N THR A 50 7.32 -0.69 6.93
CA THR A 50 7.83 -0.60 8.31
C THR A 50 7.86 0.83 8.89
N ASN A 51 7.57 1.86 8.09
CA ASN A 51 7.80 3.25 8.48
C ASN A 51 6.82 4.23 7.80
N ILE A 52 5.53 4.01 7.97
CA ILE A 52 4.49 4.94 7.50
C ILE A 52 4.34 6.08 8.52
N GLN A 53 4.78 7.28 8.14
CA GLN A 53 4.74 8.46 9.01
C GLN A 53 3.59 9.42 8.67
N SER A 54 3.04 9.33 7.47
CA SER A 54 1.97 10.21 7.00
C SER A 54 0.68 10.02 7.80
N THR A 55 0.11 11.14 8.23
CA THR A 55 -1.14 11.24 9.01
C THR A 55 -2.09 12.18 8.29
N PRO A 56 -2.96 11.68 7.40
CA PRO A 56 -3.88 12.54 6.66
C PRO A 56 -4.96 13.19 7.54
N GLY A 57 -5.02 12.81 8.83
CA GLY A 57 -6.02 13.27 9.79
C GLY A 57 -7.03 12.18 10.11
N THR A 58 -8.19 12.59 10.61
CA THR A 58 -9.29 11.68 10.90
C THR A 58 -10.04 11.34 9.61
N PRO A 59 -10.13 10.07 9.19
CA PRO A 59 -10.89 9.69 8.02
C PRO A 59 -12.40 9.82 8.27
N GLU A 60 -13.16 9.97 7.20
CA GLU A 60 -14.62 9.94 7.23
C GLU A 60 -15.11 8.62 6.65
N TRP A 61 -16.07 7.98 7.32
CA TRP A 61 -16.69 6.72 6.89
C TRP A 61 -18.13 6.64 7.36
N GLU A 62 -18.89 5.75 6.72
CA GLU A 62 -20.30 5.53 7.07
C GLU A 62 -20.43 5.01 8.52
N GLY A 63 -21.26 5.67 9.33
CA GLY A 63 -21.49 5.28 10.73
C GLY A 63 -20.54 5.91 11.75
N LYS A 64 -19.57 6.72 11.33
CA LYS A 64 -18.71 7.52 12.22
C LYS A 64 -19.53 8.53 13.03
N ALA A 65 -19.29 8.63 14.33
CA ALA A 65 -19.95 9.67 15.14
C ALA A 65 -19.38 11.08 14.81
N PRO A 66 -20.18 12.16 14.89
CA PRO A 66 -19.75 13.51 14.50
C PRO A 66 -18.49 14.03 15.22
N ASP A 67 -18.28 13.62 16.47
CA ASP A 67 -17.16 14.00 17.33
C ASP A 67 -16.08 12.92 17.45
N GLU A 68 -16.24 11.79 16.76
CA GLU A 68 -15.27 10.69 16.77
C GLU A 68 -13.98 11.11 16.05
N GLN A 69 -12.86 11.03 16.76
CA GLN A 69 -11.52 11.32 16.25
C GLN A 69 -10.70 10.04 16.22
N MET A 70 -10.06 9.79 15.09
CA MET A 70 -9.20 8.63 14.90
C MET A 70 -8.03 9.02 14.01
N GLU A 71 -6.84 9.13 14.60
CA GLU A 71 -5.62 9.22 13.79
C GLU A 71 -5.39 7.88 13.07
N ILE A 72 -5.19 7.97 11.75
CA ILE A 72 -4.76 6.86 10.91
C ILE A 72 -3.40 7.19 10.29
N LYS A 73 -2.56 6.18 10.12
CA LYS A 73 -1.36 6.25 9.28
C LYS A 73 -1.74 5.72 7.91
N ALA A 74 -1.41 6.48 6.86
CA ALA A 74 -1.74 6.11 5.49
C ALA A 74 -0.52 6.18 4.59
N ASP A 75 -0.43 5.27 3.63
CA ASP A 75 0.56 5.27 2.57
C ASP A 75 -0.16 5.29 1.21
N PHE A 76 0.50 5.86 0.21
CA PHE A 76 0.03 5.84 -1.17
C PHE A 76 0.93 4.89 -1.95
N VAL A 77 0.31 3.90 -2.59
CA VAL A 77 1.01 2.74 -3.16
C VAL A 77 0.54 2.47 -4.59
N ASP A 78 1.41 1.86 -5.40
CA ASP A 78 1.03 1.32 -6.71
C ASP A 78 0.22 0.02 -6.53
N ILE A 79 -0.51 -0.37 -7.57
CA ILE A 79 -1.47 -1.47 -7.53
C ILE A 79 -0.86 -2.82 -7.12
N ASP A 80 0.42 -3.05 -7.46
CA ASP A 80 1.12 -4.33 -7.24
C ASP A 80 1.71 -4.43 -5.82
N TYR A 81 1.40 -3.49 -4.92
CA TYR A 81 1.99 -3.41 -3.59
C TYR A 81 1.68 -4.63 -2.72
N ILE A 82 0.41 -5.04 -2.68
CA ILE A 82 -0.05 -6.18 -1.87
C ILE A 82 0.64 -7.46 -2.31
N GLU A 83 0.74 -7.68 -3.62
CA GLU A 83 1.38 -8.84 -4.25
C GLU A 83 2.89 -8.82 -4.05
N THR A 84 3.54 -7.66 -4.23
CA THR A 84 4.99 -7.51 -4.06
C THR A 84 5.43 -7.88 -2.65
N PHE A 85 4.65 -7.46 -1.65
CA PHE A 85 4.94 -7.73 -0.24
C PHE A 85 4.26 -9.01 0.26
N ASN A 86 3.57 -9.76 -0.59
CA ASN A 86 2.82 -10.97 -0.22
C ASN A 86 1.95 -10.77 1.03
N ILE A 87 1.21 -9.65 1.05
CA ILE A 87 0.31 -9.29 2.14
C ILE A 87 -0.96 -10.13 1.98
N PRO A 88 -1.33 -10.97 2.96
CA PRO A 88 -2.56 -11.75 2.87
C PRO A 88 -3.80 -10.85 2.97
N LEU A 89 -4.72 -10.99 2.02
CA LEU A 89 -6.04 -10.38 2.10
C LEU A 89 -6.99 -11.31 2.84
N VAL A 90 -7.59 -10.81 3.92
CA VAL A 90 -8.58 -11.55 4.72
C VAL A 90 -9.97 -11.48 4.08
N GLU A 91 -10.29 -10.34 3.47
CA GLU A 91 -11.56 -10.09 2.79
C GLU A 91 -11.34 -9.11 1.62
N GLY A 92 -12.25 -9.12 0.64
CA GLY A 92 -12.24 -8.20 -0.48
C GLY A 92 -11.27 -8.60 -1.59
N ARG A 93 -10.60 -7.61 -2.19
CA ARG A 93 -9.67 -7.78 -3.31
C ARG A 93 -8.52 -6.78 -3.24
N SER A 94 -7.43 -7.11 -3.93
CA SER A 94 -6.33 -6.17 -4.16
C SER A 94 -6.75 -5.06 -5.13
N PHE A 95 -5.90 -4.05 -5.25
CA PHE A 95 -6.04 -3.04 -6.28
C PHE A 95 -5.93 -3.66 -7.67
N SER A 96 -6.66 -3.12 -8.64
CA SER A 96 -6.60 -3.60 -10.03
C SER A 96 -6.82 -2.47 -11.03
N ARG A 97 -6.10 -2.51 -12.14
CA ARG A 97 -6.29 -1.59 -13.28
C ARG A 97 -7.66 -1.71 -13.93
N ASP A 98 -8.35 -2.83 -13.71
CA ASP A 98 -9.69 -3.07 -14.25
C ASP A 98 -10.75 -2.19 -13.56
N TYR A 99 -10.43 -1.60 -12.41
CA TYR A 99 -11.31 -0.73 -11.65
C TYR A 99 -10.73 0.68 -11.60
N ALA A 100 -11.29 1.59 -12.40
CA ALA A 100 -10.81 2.97 -12.45
C ALA A 100 -10.83 3.68 -11.09
N THR A 101 -11.78 3.32 -10.21
CA THR A 101 -11.86 3.82 -8.83
C THR A 101 -10.63 3.52 -8.01
N ASP A 102 -9.89 2.43 -8.31
CA ASP A 102 -8.72 2.05 -7.54
C ASP A 102 -7.55 3.02 -7.69
N LEU A 103 -7.51 3.75 -8.81
CA LEU A 103 -6.49 4.76 -9.07
C LEU A 103 -6.76 6.07 -8.34
N GLU A 104 -7.99 6.28 -7.85
CA GLU A 104 -8.42 7.58 -7.33
C GLU A 104 -8.92 7.53 -5.88
N THR A 105 -9.74 6.52 -5.53
CA THR A 105 -10.56 6.56 -4.31
C THR A 105 -10.69 5.23 -3.57
N ALA A 106 -10.05 4.14 -4.03
CA ALA A 106 -10.07 2.89 -3.27
C ALA A 106 -9.05 2.89 -2.12
N PHE A 107 -9.43 2.22 -1.04
CA PHE A 107 -8.57 2.02 0.13
C PHE A 107 -8.56 0.54 0.50
N ILE A 108 -7.39 0.05 0.92
CA ILE A 108 -7.26 -1.19 1.67
C ILE A 108 -6.90 -0.80 3.09
N VAL A 109 -7.63 -1.36 4.06
CA VAL A 109 -7.45 -1.07 5.48
C VAL A 109 -7.04 -2.34 6.21
N ASN A 110 -6.29 -2.21 7.29
CA ASN A 110 -5.94 -3.35 8.12
C ASN A 110 -7.07 -3.70 9.10
N GLU A 111 -6.95 -4.87 9.74
CA GLU A 111 -7.94 -5.38 10.69
C GLU A 111 -8.20 -4.43 11.88
N GLU A 112 -7.18 -3.69 12.33
CA GLU A 112 -7.32 -2.74 13.44
C GLU A 112 -8.13 -1.50 13.03
N ALA A 113 -7.96 -1.02 11.79
CA ALA A 113 -8.80 0.04 11.25
C ALA A 113 -10.26 -0.43 11.14
N VAL A 114 -10.52 -1.62 10.60
CA VAL A 114 -11.87 -2.23 10.55
C VAL A 114 -12.48 -2.28 11.95
N ARG A 115 -11.74 -2.81 12.94
CA ARG A 115 -12.20 -2.93 14.33
C ARG A 115 -12.54 -1.58 14.96
N ARG A 116 -11.72 -0.54 14.74
CA ARG A 116 -11.94 0.80 15.30
C ARG A 116 -13.05 1.55 14.60
N MET A 117 -13.14 1.41 13.28
CA MET A 117 -14.16 2.06 12.43
C MET A 117 -15.52 1.34 12.50
N ARG A 118 -15.55 0.12 13.04
CA ARG A 118 -16.75 -0.74 13.11
C ARG A 118 -17.30 -1.06 11.72
N LEU A 119 -16.39 -1.29 10.77
CA LEU A 119 -16.69 -1.78 9.43
C LEU A 119 -16.97 -3.28 9.43
#